data_AF-A0A3B8V8I0-F1
#
_entry.id   AF-A0A3B8V8I0-F1
#
_cell.length_a   1.000
_cell.length_b   1.000
_cell.length_c   1.000
_cell.angle_alpha   90.00
_cell.angle_beta   90.00
_cell.angle_gamma   90.00
#
_symmetry.space_group_name_H-M   'P 1'
#
loop_
_entity.id
_entity.type
_entity.pdbx_description
1 polymer ?
#
loop_
_entity_poly.entity_id
_entity_poly.type
_entity_poly.pdbx_seq_one_letter_code
_entity_poly.pdbx_strand_id
1 'polypeptide(L)'
;GGAIDDRTYEIARSRLKGEMRAVIPGFYGKNADGKVRTFPRGGGDITGAAIASAVRAALYENWTDVSGCYACDPQIVPFPKKIARLSYAEMRTLSLFGAGVLHGDAVFPLRKANIPVLIKNTFCPEAKGTVISANSPACGVKGITGTARFRGAATVAIVGDGVRGNSRIVEKIFASLAKARIDVLFFDETRAEAGVLVGTREKDLERAIRVLYKAFFRQ
;
A
#
# COMPACT_ATOMS: atom_id res chain seq x y z
N GLY A 1 -4.62 -1.89 18.53
CA GLY A 1 -4.53 -2.12 17.08
C GLY A 1 -4.97 -3.54 16.79
N GLY A 2 -5.65 -3.78 15.67
CA GLY A 2 -6.17 -5.09 15.24
C GLY A 2 -5.08 -6.10 14.88
N ALA A 3 -4.12 -6.33 15.79
CA ALA A 3 -3.09 -7.33 15.65
C ALA A 3 -3.74 -8.72 15.76
N ILE A 4 -3.35 -9.60 14.84
CA ILE A 4 -3.73 -11.00 14.88
C ILE A 4 -2.90 -11.69 15.96
N ASP A 5 -3.57 -12.35 16.90
CA ASP A 5 -2.94 -13.15 17.96
C ASP A 5 -2.18 -14.33 17.33
N ASP A 6 -0.96 -14.61 17.78
CA ASP A 6 -0.11 -15.65 17.19
C ASP A 6 -0.75 -17.05 17.23
N ARG A 7 -1.65 -17.31 18.20
CA ARG A 7 -2.44 -18.55 18.27
C ARG A 7 -3.29 -18.79 17.02
N THR A 8 -3.66 -17.72 16.31
CA THR A 8 -4.43 -17.80 15.05
C THR A 8 -3.71 -18.66 14.02
N TYR A 9 -2.37 -18.53 13.91
CA TYR A 9 -1.60 -19.26 12.91
C TYR A 9 -1.56 -20.76 13.21
N GLU A 10 -1.44 -21.14 14.47
CA GLU A 10 -1.45 -22.55 14.90
C GLU A 10 -2.83 -23.18 14.69
N ILE A 11 -3.88 -22.47 15.10
CA ILE A 11 -5.28 -22.92 14.92
C ILE A 11 -5.59 -23.10 13.44
N ALA A 12 -5.30 -22.11 12.61
CA ALA A 12 -5.56 -22.17 11.18
C ALA A 12 -4.76 -23.30 10.52
N ARG A 13 -3.47 -23.46 10.84
CA ARG A 13 -2.64 -24.55 10.32
C ARG A 13 -3.18 -25.93 10.71
N SER A 14 -3.61 -26.09 11.95
CA SER A 14 -4.18 -27.35 12.45
C SER A 14 -5.49 -27.68 11.74
N ARG A 15 -6.38 -26.69 11.60
CA ARG A 15 -7.71 -26.86 10.97
C ARG A 15 -7.65 -27.11 9.47
N LEU A 16 -6.63 -26.57 8.79
CA LEU A 16 -6.45 -26.74 7.34
C LEU A 16 -5.56 -27.95 7.00
N LYS A 17 -5.06 -28.69 8.01
CA LYS A 17 -4.19 -29.84 7.77
C LYS A 17 -4.97 -30.97 7.09
N GLY A 18 -4.50 -31.39 5.91
CA GLY A 18 -5.11 -32.48 5.13
C GLY A 18 -6.23 -32.02 4.19
N GLU A 19 -6.66 -30.76 4.28
CA GLU A 19 -7.64 -30.20 3.37
C GLU A 19 -7.01 -29.84 2.02
N MET A 20 -7.55 -30.37 0.93
CA MET A 20 -7.08 -30.03 -0.42
C MET A 20 -7.50 -28.61 -0.84
N ARG A 21 -8.73 -28.21 -0.45
CA ARG A 21 -9.33 -26.91 -0.77
C ARG A 21 -10.22 -26.47 0.38
N ALA A 22 -10.14 -25.21 0.76
CA ALA A 22 -10.96 -24.62 1.81
C ALA A 22 -11.40 -23.21 1.44
N VAL A 23 -12.60 -22.82 1.89
CA VAL A 23 -13.10 -21.45 1.82
C VAL A 23 -13.20 -20.91 3.23
N ILE A 24 -12.50 -19.82 3.51
CA ILE A 24 -12.48 -19.17 4.82
C ILE A 24 -13.15 -17.81 4.68
N PRO A 25 -14.21 -17.53 5.44
CA PRO A 25 -14.84 -16.21 5.43
C PRO A 25 -13.87 -15.14 5.98
N GLY A 26 -13.81 -14.01 5.29
CA GLY A 26 -13.00 -12.85 5.68
C GLY A 26 -13.67 -11.96 6.73
N PHE A 27 -12.97 -10.88 7.11
CA PHE A 27 -13.52 -9.73 7.84
C PHE A 27 -13.82 -9.89 9.34
N TYR A 28 -13.83 -11.11 9.88
CA TYR A 28 -14.04 -11.35 11.31
C TYR A 28 -13.21 -12.50 11.87
N GLY A 29 -13.20 -12.62 13.19
CA GLY A 29 -12.56 -13.69 13.94
C GLY A 29 -13.17 -13.81 15.34
N LYS A 30 -12.45 -14.47 16.25
CA LYS A 30 -12.82 -14.57 17.68
C LYS A 30 -11.76 -13.89 18.55
N ASN A 31 -12.22 -13.16 19.57
CA ASN A 31 -11.37 -12.68 20.65
C ASN A 31 -10.97 -13.83 21.59
N ALA A 32 -10.07 -13.54 22.55
CA ALA A 32 -9.63 -14.49 23.57
C ALA A 32 -10.78 -15.02 24.46
N ASP A 33 -11.87 -14.26 24.61
CA ASP A 33 -13.09 -14.66 25.32
C ASP A 33 -14.07 -15.48 24.45
N GLY A 34 -13.68 -15.82 23.21
CA GLY A 34 -14.47 -16.61 22.28
C GLY A 34 -15.55 -15.83 21.53
N LYS A 35 -15.74 -14.53 21.81
CA LYS A 35 -16.74 -13.70 21.13
C LYS A 35 -16.30 -13.33 19.71
N VAL A 36 -17.27 -13.34 18.79
CA VAL A 36 -17.04 -12.91 17.41
C VAL A 36 -16.75 -11.41 17.39
N ARG A 37 -15.72 -11.02 16.63
CA ARG A 37 -15.32 -9.63 16.43
C ARG A 37 -14.94 -9.39 14.97
N THR A 38 -15.36 -8.26 14.44
CA THR A 38 -15.00 -7.80 13.09
C THR A 38 -13.73 -6.95 13.12
N PHE A 39 -13.00 -6.93 12.01
CA PHE A 39 -11.95 -5.94 11.80
C PHE A 39 -12.57 -4.55 11.55
N PRO A 40 -11.95 -3.47 12.05
CA PRO A 40 -12.49 -2.12 11.83
C PRO A 40 -12.44 -1.72 10.34
N ARG A 41 -11.39 -2.12 9.60
CA ARG A 41 -11.20 -1.91 8.16
C ARG A 41 -10.28 -2.99 7.57
N GLY A 42 -10.37 -3.21 6.25
CA GLY A 42 -9.47 -4.09 5.50
C GLY A 42 -9.52 -5.57 5.90
N GLY A 43 -10.61 -5.99 6.56
CA GLY A 43 -10.66 -7.31 7.18
C GLY A 43 -10.55 -8.48 6.21
N GLY A 44 -10.95 -8.33 4.94
CA GLY A 44 -10.74 -9.34 3.91
C GLY A 44 -9.25 -9.56 3.64
N ASP A 45 -8.51 -8.47 3.38
CA ASP A 45 -7.07 -8.51 3.14
C ASP A 45 -6.30 -9.07 4.34
N ILE A 46 -6.67 -8.63 5.54
CA ILE A 46 -6.04 -9.05 6.79
C ILE A 46 -6.28 -10.55 7.03
N THR A 47 -7.51 -11.05 6.84
CA THR A 47 -7.80 -12.48 6.95
C THR A 47 -7.01 -13.29 5.91
N GLY A 48 -7.03 -12.89 4.65
CA GLY A 48 -6.31 -13.60 3.57
C GLY A 48 -4.81 -13.68 3.87
N ALA A 49 -4.21 -12.58 4.29
CA ALA A 49 -2.81 -12.50 4.68
C ALA A 49 -2.47 -13.39 5.88
N ALA A 50 -3.36 -13.47 6.87
CA ALA A 50 -3.21 -14.33 8.04
C ALA A 50 -3.21 -15.80 7.67
N ILE A 51 -4.18 -16.22 6.84
CA ILE A 51 -4.30 -17.60 6.38
C ILE A 51 -3.10 -17.99 5.51
N ALA A 52 -2.71 -17.14 4.55
CA ALA A 52 -1.53 -17.34 3.73
C ALA A 52 -0.27 -17.56 4.58
N SER A 53 -0.11 -16.77 5.66
CA SER A 53 1.00 -16.91 6.59
C SER A 53 0.90 -18.18 7.45
N ALA A 54 -0.30 -18.56 7.90
CA ALA A 54 -0.53 -19.76 8.70
C ALA A 54 -0.13 -21.04 7.95
N VAL A 55 -0.52 -21.12 6.67
CA VAL A 55 -0.25 -22.26 5.79
C VAL A 55 1.11 -22.18 5.08
N ARG A 56 1.89 -21.11 5.32
CA ARG A 56 3.18 -20.85 4.66
C ARG A 56 3.05 -20.90 3.13
N ALA A 57 2.05 -20.19 2.61
CA ALA A 57 1.78 -20.14 1.18
C ALA A 57 3.00 -19.62 0.40
N ALA A 58 3.23 -20.16 -0.79
CA ALA A 58 4.28 -19.67 -1.68
C ALA A 58 3.96 -18.30 -2.30
N LEU A 59 2.66 -17.96 -2.39
CA LEU A 59 2.14 -16.73 -2.98
C LEU A 59 0.79 -16.41 -2.34
N TYR A 60 0.55 -15.12 -2.07
CA TYR A 60 -0.79 -14.61 -1.76
C TYR A 60 -1.33 -13.82 -2.96
N GLU A 61 -2.32 -14.37 -3.66
CA GLU A 61 -3.06 -13.60 -4.66
C GLU A 61 -4.16 -12.78 -3.98
N ASN A 62 -4.13 -11.47 -4.17
CA ASN A 62 -5.19 -10.56 -3.74
C ASN A 62 -5.98 -10.14 -4.98
N TRP A 63 -7.19 -10.68 -5.11
CA TRP A 63 -8.09 -10.43 -6.23
C TRP A 63 -9.01 -9.26 -5.93
N THR A 64 -8.94 -8.22 -6.76
CA THR A 64 -9.66 -6.96 -6.63
C THR A 64 -10.30 -6.56 -7.98
N ASP A 65 -10.81 -5.34 -8.11
CA ASP A 65 -11.40 -4.78 -9.33
C ASP A 65 -10.40 -3.98 -10.19
N VAL A 66 -9.17 -3.81 -9.70
CA VAL A 66 -8.07 -3.14 -10.42
C VAL A 66 -6.96 -4.10 -10.81
N SER A 67 -6.31 -3.81 -11.94
CA SER A 67 -5.24 -4.65 -12.52
C SER A 67 -3.87 -4.46 -11.90
N GLY A 68 -3.80 -4.07 -10.63
CA GLY A 68 -2.56 -3.75 -9.91
C GLY A 68 -2.58 -2.37 -9.26
N CYS A 69 -1.44 -2.00 -8.69
CA CYS A 69 -1.20 -0.67 -8.13
C CYS A 69 -0.71 0.30 -9.22
N TYR A 70 -1.10 1.56 -9.08
CA TYR A 70 -0.71 2.64 -10.00
C TYR A 70 0.08 3.72 -9.27
N ALA A 71 0.90 4.44 -10.03
CA ALA A 71 1.76 5.51 -9.52
C ALA A 71 0.98 6.71 -8.97
N CYS A 72 -0.32 6.80 -9.21
CA CYS A 72 -1.23 7.79 -8.65
C CYS A 72 -2.66 7.24 -8.73
N ASP A 73 -3.57 7.81 -7.96
CA ASP A 73 -5.01 7.62 -8.12
C ASP A 73 -5.45 7.98 -9.56
N PRO A 74 -6.07 7.04 -10.31
CA PRO A 74 -6.60 7.30 -11.65
C PRO A 74 -7.68 8.40 -11.73
N GLN A 75 -8.39 8.68 -10.62
CA GLN A 75 -9.36 9.77 -10.55
C GLN A 75 -8.68 11.14 -10.52
N ILE A 76 -7.46 11.23 -9.98
CA ILE A 76 -6.67 12.46 -9.92
C ILE A 76 -5.84 12.64 -11.19
N VAL A 77 -5.20 11.58 -11.67
CA VAL A 77 -4.37 11.58 -12.89
C VAL A 77 -4.88 10.49 -13.83
N PRO A 78 -5.39 10.83 -15.03
CA PRO A 78 -5.87 9.83 -15.98
C PRO A 78 -4.70 9.02 -16.55
N PHE A 79 -4.92 7.71 -16.68
CA PHE A 79 -3.95 6.72 -17.18
C PHE A 79 -2.59 6.78 -16.46
N PRO A 80 -2.56 6.63 -15.12
CA PRO A 80 -1.33 6.69 -14.37
C PRO A 80 -0.45 5.48 -14.71
N LYS A 81 0.87 5.63 -14.58
CA LYS A 81 1.84 4.56 -14.83
C LYS A 81 1.56 3.41 -13.87
N LYS A 82 1.37 2.21 -14.40
CA LYS A 82 1.22 0.99 -13.60
C LYS A 82 2.53 0.65 -12.90
N ILE A 83 2.46 0.27 -11.63
CA ILE A 83 3.63 -0.18 -10.86
C ILE A 83 3.74 -1.70 -10.98
N ALA A 84 4.82 -2.20 -11.56
CA ALA A 84 5.01 -3.63 -11.74
C ALA A 84 5.42 -4.35 -10.43
N ARG A 85 6.27 -3.69 -9.62
CA ARG A 85 6.82 -4.25 -8.38
C ARG A 85 6.89 -3.21 -7.27
N LEU A 86 6.53 -3.63 -6.07
CA LEU A 86 6.61 -2.84 -4.83
C LEU A 86 7.31 -3.66 -3.74
N SER A 87 7.99 -2.96 -2.83
CA SER A 87 8.41 -3.55 -1.56
C SER A 87 7.23 -3.55 -0.58
N TYR A 88 7.30 -4.39 0.44
CA TYR A 88 6.31 -4.35 1.53
C TYR A 88 6.20 -2.95 2.16
N ALA A 89 7.33 -2.25 2.32
CA ALA A 89 7.34 -0.91 2.90
C ALA A 89 6.69 0.11 1.96
N GLU A 90 6.99 0.05 0.65
CA GLU A 90 6.39 0.93 -0.36
C GLU A 90 4.87 0.73 -0.42
N MET A 91 4.40 -0.52 -0.46
CA MET A 91 2.97 -0.83 -0.45
C MET A 91 2.28 -0.31 0.81
N ARG A 92 2.91 -0.50 1.98
CA ARG A 92 2.37 -0.01 3.25
C ARG A 92 2.22 1.51 3.26
N THR A 93 3.27 2.24 2.87
CA THR A 93 3.23 3.71 2.80
C THR A 93 2.13 4.18 1.84
N LEU A 94 2.05 3.59 0.63
CA LEU A 94 0.97 3.91 -0.31
C LEU A 94 -0.42 3.72 0.32
N SER A 95 -0.66 2.59 0.99
CA SER A 95 -1.92 2.30 1.66
C SER A 95 -2.27 3.29 2.77
N LEU A 96 -1.29 3.67 3.59
CA LEU A 96 -1.49 4.63 4.69
C LEU A 96 -1.92 6.00 4.18
N PHE A 97 -1.37 6.43 3.05
CA PHE A 97 -1.57 7.76 2.47
C PHE A 97 -2.54 7.79 1.27
N GLY A 98 -3.45 6.82 1.17
CA GLY A 98 -4.64 6.93 0.32
C GLY A 98 -4.77 5.91 -0.82
N ALA A 99 -3.77 5.06 -1.07
CA ALA A 99 -3.89 4.02 -2.10
C ALA A 99 -4.70 2.81 -1.58
N GLY A 100 -5.97 2.71 -1.99
CA GLY A 100 -6.94 1.74 -1.47
C GLY A 100 -6.86 0.30 -1.98
N VAL A 101 -5.74 -0.16 -2.58
CA VAL A 101 -5.67 -1.46 -3.28
C VAL A 101 -5.49 -2.66 -2.34
N LEU A 102 -4.66 -2.51 -1.31
CA LEU A 102 -4.41 -3.53 -0.29
C LEU A 102 -4.26 -2.83 1.05
N HIS A 103 -4.93 -3.33 2.08
CA HIS A 103 -4.85 -2.76 3.42
C HIS A 103 -3.44 -2.89 4.01
N GLY A 104 -2.89 -1.78 4.53
CA GLY A 104 -1.51 -1.73 5.04
C GLY A 104 -1.22 -2.74 6.15
N ASP A 105 -2.20 -3.06 7.00
CA ASP A 105 -2.02 -4.06 8.07
C ASP A 105 -1.89 -5.50 7.56
N ALA A 106 -2.42 -5.81 6.37
CA ALA A 106 -2.29 -7.12 5.75
C ALA A 106 -0.85 -7.43 5.32
N VAL A 107 -0.04 -6.39 5.12
CA VAL A 107 1.37 -6.52 4.71
C VAL A 107 2.24 -7.15 5.80
N PHE A 108 1.95 -6.90 7.08
CA PHE A 108 2.80 -7.32 8.19
C PHE A 108 3.01 -8.85 8.29
N PRO A 109 1.96 -9.68 8.34
CA PRO A 109 2.15 -11.13 8.46
C PRO A 109 2.88 -11.71 7.23
N LEU A 110 2.57 -11.21 6.03
CA LEU A 110 3.19 -11.62 4.78
C LEU A 110 4.67 -11.27 4.73
N ARG A 111 5.04 -10.05 5.17
CA ARG A 111 6.44 -9.63 5.30
C ARG A 111 7.20 -10.52 6.29
N LYS A 112 6.63 -10.80 7.47
CA LYS A 112 7.26 -11.66 8.48
C LYS A 112 7.51 -13.07 7.94
N ALA A 113 6.58 -13.60 7.16
CA ALA A 113 6.68 -14.92 6.53
C ALA A 113 7.43 -14.92 5.19
N ASN A 114 7.89 -13.76 4.71
CA ASN A 114 8.49 -13.57 3.38
C ASN A 114 7.64 -14.13 2.22
N ILE A 115 6.31 -13.95 2.32
CA ILE A 115 5.34 -14.41 1.31
C ILE A 115 5.07 -13.27 0.32
N PRO A 116 5.36 -13.43 -0.97
CA PRO A 116 5.05 -12.42 -1.96
C PRO A 116 3.53 -12.28 -2.15
N VAL A 117 3.10 -11.08 -2.55
CA VAL A 117 1.70 -10.78 -2.89
C VAL A 117 1.61 -10.47 -4.38
N LEU A 118 0.56 -10.96 -5.04
CA LEU A 118 0.21 -10.58 -6.39
C LEU A 118 -1.19 -9.94 -6.39
N ILE A 119 -1.26 -8.66 -6.74
CA ILE A 119 -2.53 -7.97 -6.95
C ILE A 119 -3.08 -8.34 -8.32
N LYS A 120 -4.29 -8.88 -8.38
CA LYS A 120 -4.96 -9.32 -9.62
C LYS A 120 -6.34 -8.68 -9.78
N ASN A 121 -6.83 -8.65 -11.02
CA ASN A 121 -8.16 -8.15 -11.34
C ASN A 121 -9.11 -9.30 -11.65
N THR A 122 -10.20 -9.41 -10.91
CA THR A 122 -11.28 -10.37 -11.16
C THR A 122 -11.89 -10.20 -12.55
N PHE A 123 -11.97 -8.96 -13.05
CA PHE A 123 -12.52 -8.65 -14.38
C PHE A 123 -11.48 -8.68 -15.51
N CYS A 124 -10.20 -8.84 -15.18
CA CYS A 124 -9.12 -8.96 -16.18
C CYS A 124 -8.04 -9.95 -15.68
N PRO A 125 -8.35 -11.27 -15.63
CA PRO A 125 -7.50 -12.27 -14.99
C PRO A 125 -6.09 -12.41 -15.60
N GLU A 126 -5.97 -12.14 -16.90
CA GLU A 126 -4.72 -12.20 -17.66
C GLU A 126 -3.79 -10.99 -17.41
N ALA A 127 -4.29 -9.95 -16.73
CA ALA A 127 -3.45 -8.81 -16.41
C ALA A 127 -2.32 -9.23 -15.47
N LYS A 128 -1.08 -8.85 -15.82
CA LYS A 128 0.13 -9.16 -15.03
C LYS A 128 0.12 -8.69 -13.57
N GLY A 129 -0.82 -7.82 -13.20
CA GLY A 129 -0.92 -7.35 -11.82
C GLY A 129 0.26 -6.50 -11.34
N THR A 130 0.42 -6.45 -10.01
CA THR A 130 1.56 -5.86 -9.30
C THR A 130 2.08 -6.87 -8.28
N VAL A 131 3.39 -7.11 -8.26
CA VAL A 131 4.04 -7.99 -7.28
C VAL A 131 4.56 -7.18 -6.10
N ILE A 132 4.22 -7.57 -4.88
CA ILE A 132 4.74 -6.99 -3.64
C ILE A 132 5.63 -8.03 -2.96
N SER A 133 6.90 -7.73 -2.72
CA SER A 133 7.84 -8.68 -2.09
C SER A 133 8.99 -7.98 -1.37
N ALA A 134 9.92 -8.74 -0.76
CA ALA A 134 11.15 -8.17 -0.22
C ALA A 134 12.08 -7.60 -1.32
N ASN A 135 12.00 -8.17 -2.52
CA ASN A 135 12.87 -7.81 -3.65
C ASN A 135 12.11 -6.89 -4.62
N SER A 136 12.28 -5.58 -4.41
CA SER A 136 11.72 -4.53 -5.28
C SER A 136 12.89 -3.73 -5.86
N PRO A 137 12.98 -3.53 -7.19
CA PRO A 137 14.09 -2.79 -7.78
C PRO A 137 14.16 -1.34 -7.28
N ALA A 138 15.37 -0.85 -7.00
CA ALA A 138 15.62 0.55 -6.72
C ALA A 138 15.49 1.36 -8.02
N CYS A 139 14.34 2.03 -8.22
CA CYS A 139 14.10 2.82 -9.44
C CYS A 139 13.61 4.25 -9.17
N GLY A 140 13.83 4.77 -7.95
CA GLY A 140 13.40 6.10 -7.55
C GLY A 140 11.91 6.14 -7.23
N VAL A 141 11.23 7.23 -7.60
CA VAL A 141 9.81 7.44 -7.32
C VAL A 141 8.95 6.41 -8.08
N LYS A 142 8.17 5.64 -7.32
CA LYS A 142 7.24 4.63 -7.85
C LYS A 142 5.78 5.05 -7.74
N GLY A 143 5.42 5.79 -6.71
CA GLY A 143 4.05 6.24 -6.49
C GLY A 143 3.97 7.55 -5.76
N ILE A 144 2.89 8.29 -6.03
CA ILE A 144 2.54 9.57 -5.42
C ILE A 144 1.07 9.45 -5.04
N THR A 145 0.78 9.55 -3.75
CA THR A 145 -0.58 9.48 -3.21
C THR A 145 -0.74 10.58 -2.17
N GLY A 146 -1.95 10.88 -1.76
CA GLY A 146 -2.13 11.76 -0.62
C GLY A 146 -3.48 11.63 0.06
N THR A 147 -3.57 12.19 1.25
CA THR A 147 -4.75 12.12 2.10
C THR A 147 -4.94 13.42 2.87
N ALA A 148 -6.17 13.89 2.97
CA ALA A 148 -6.57 15.03 3.78
C ALA A 148 -7.19 14.52 5.09
N ARG A 149 -6.35 14.31 6.12
CA ARG A 149 -6.80 13.82 7.44
C ARG A 149 -6.72 14.86 8.55
N PHE A 150 -6.02 15.98 8.32
CA PHE A 150 -5.79 17.01 9.32
C PHE A 150 -6.46 18.31 8.88
N ARG A 151 -7.25 18.92 9.78
CA ARG A 151 -8.10 20.10 9.52
C ARG A 151 -7.41 21.17 8.65
N GLY A 152 -7.74 21.21 7.35
CA GLY A 152 -7.24 22.21 6.39
C GLY A 152 -5.88 21.92 5.74
N ALA A 153 -5.25 20.79 6.07
CA ALA A 153 -3.99 20.34 5.51
C ALA A 153 -4.12 18.94 4.88
N ALA A 154 -3.35 18.72 3.82
CA ALA A 154 -3.21 17.41 3.20
C ALA A 154 -1.76 16.97 3.19
N THR A 155 -1.56 15.65 3.25
CA THR A 155 -0.23 15.04 3.14
C THR A 155 -0.13 14.34 1.80
N VAL A 156 0.89 14.68 1.03
CA VAL A 156 1.29 13.99 -0.19
C VAL A 156 2.50 13.12 0.13
N ALA A 157 2.37 11.81 -0.07
CA ALA A 157 3.46 10.85 0.05
C ALA A 157 4.08 10.59 -1.33
N ILE A 158 5.39 10.78 -1.43
CA ILE A 158 6.20 10.42 -2.60
C ILE A 158 6.96 9.16 -2.22
N VAL A 159 6.54 8.03 -2.78
CA VAL A 159 6.94 6.68 -2.36
C VAL A 159 7.87 6.06 -3.39
N GLY A 160 8.94 5.45 -2.91
CA GLY A 160 9.86 4.69 -3.74
C GLY A 160 11.21 4.48 -3.07
N ASP A 161 11.88 3.39 -3.45
CA ASP A 161 13.24 3.11 -3.05
C ASP A 161 14.24 4.09 -3.68
N GLY A 162 15.18 4.58 -2.87
CA GLY A 162 16.11 5.66 -3.24
C GLY A 162 15.52 7.07 -3.30
N VAL A 163 14.28 7.26 -2.84
CA VAL A 163 13.66 8.59 -2.66
C VAL A 163 14.28 9.32 -1.46
N ARG A 164 14.46 8.59 -0.36
CA ARG A 164 15.06 9.08 0.88
C ARG A 164 16.55 9.41 0.70
N GLY A 165 17.00 10.51 1.32
CA GLY A 165 18.37 10.99 1.26
C GLY A 165 18.82 11.47 -0.13
N ASN A 166 17.89 11.56 -1.09
CA ASN A 166 18.21 11.94 -2.46
C ASN A 166 17.91 13.42 -2.69
N SER A 167 18.93 14.26 -2.55
CA SER A 167 18.82 15.71 -2.69
C SER A 167 18.23 16.16 -4.02
N ARG A 168 18.48 15.43 -5.12
CA ARG A 168 17.92 15.75 -6.45
C ARG A 168 16.41 15.52 -6.51
N ILE A 169 15.92 14.48 -5.85
CA ILE A 169 14.48 14.22 -5.74
C ILE A 169 13.82 15.29 -4.88
N VAL A 170 14.42 15.64 -3.74
CA VAL A 170 13.94 16.70 -2.85
C VAL A 170 13.90 18.05 -3.57
N GLU A 171 14.98 18.46 -4.22
CA GLU A 171 15.03 19.68 -5.03
C GLU A 171 13.90 19.70 -6.07
N LYS A 172 13.73 18.59 -6.81
CA LYS A 172 12.69 18.47 -7.83
C LYS A 172 11.28 18.57 -7.26
N ILE A 173 11.02 18.02 -6.07
CA ILE A 173 9.74 18.16 -5.36
C ILE A 173 9.47 19.64 -5.08
N PHE A 174 10.40 20.33 -4.40
CA PHE A 174 10.22 21.73 -4.02
C PHE A 174 10.12 22.65 -5.23
N ALA A 175 10.98 22.46 -6.24
CA ALA A 175 10.95 23.25 -7.47
C ALA A 175 9.62 23.10 -8.22
N SER A 176 9.08 21.87 -8.29
CA SER A 176 7.81 21.61 -8.98
C SER A 176 6.63 22.26 -8.26
N LEU A 177 6.58 22.16 -6.93
CA LEU A 177 5.52 22.77 -6.12
C LEU A 177 5.60 24.29 -6.13
N ALA A 178 6.81 24.86 -6.02
CA ALA A 178 7.04 26.31 -6.09
C ALA A 178 6.61 26.88 -7.45
N LYS A 179 6.98 26.22 -8.56
CA LYS A 179 6.54 26.62 -9.92
C LYS A 179 5.02 26.61 -10.06
N ALA A 180 4.34 25.72 -9.36
CA ALA A 180 2.88 25.64 -9.33
C ALA A 180 2.21 26.60 -8.33
N ARG A 181 3.00 27.38 -7.56
CA ARG A 181 2.51 28.23 -6.45
C ARG A 181 1.68 27.41 -5.46
N ILE A 182 2.23 26.28 -5.01
CA ILE A 182 1.68 25.45 -3.94
C ILE A 182 2.55 25.62 -2.71
N ASP A 183 1.96 26.06 -1.62
CA ASP A 183 2.67 26.24 -0.35
C ASP A 183 2.97 24.88 0.28
N VAL A 184 4.22 24.71 0.70
CA VAL A 184 4.66 23.58 1.52
C VAL A 184 4.52 23.96 2.99
N LEU A 185 3.62 23.28 3.70
CA LEU A 185 3.37 23.49 5.13
C LEU A 185 4.39 22.74 6.00
N PHE A 186 4.78 21.55 5.57
CA PHE A 186 5.84 20.76 6.20
C PHE A 186 6.47 19.81 5.19
N PHE A 187 7.66 19.33 5.53
CA PHE A 187 8.35 18.24 4.85
C PHE A 187 8.85 17.27 5.90
N ASP A 188 8.61 15.98 5.69
CA ASP A 188 9.08 14.93 6.60
C ASP A 188 9.74 13.79 5.82
N GLU A 189 10.90 13.38 6.32
CA GLU A 189 11.63 12.22 5.85
C GLU A 189 11.90 11.27 7.02
N THR A 190 10.96 10.36 7.24
CA THR A 190 11.06 9.37 8.31
C THR A 190 11.47 8.00 7.78
N ARG A 191 12.26 7.25 8.57
CA ARG A 191 12.58 5.85 8.28
C ARG A 191 11.36 4.92 8.37
N ALA A 192 10.28 5.37 9.03
CA ALA A 192 9.05 4.61 9.13
C ALA A 192 8.34 4.45 7.77
N GLU A 193 8.60 5.35 6.83
CA GLU A 193 7.97 5.37 5.52
C GLU A 193 8.99 5.11 4.39
N ALA A 194 8.52 4.46 3.33
CA ALA A 194 9.33 4.15 2.15
C ALA A 194 9.33 5.32 1.15
N GLY A 195 9.65 6.53 1.62
CA GLY A 195 9.56 7.74 0.81
C GLY A 195 9.71 9.02 1.64
N VAL A 196 9.18 10.12 1.10
CA VAL A 196 9.09 11.42 1.78
C VAL A 196 7.65 11.90 1.80
N LEU A 197 7.32 12.72 2.80
CA LEU A 197 6.00 13.31 2.99
C LEU A 197 6.08 14.83 2.82
N VAL A 198 5.13 15.39 2.10
CA VAL A 198 4.98 16.84 1.93
C VAL A 198 3.59 17.25 2.39
N GLY A 199 3.53 18.19 3.31
CA GLY A 199 2.30 18.84 3.71
C GLY A 199 1.93 19.99 2.79
N THR A 200 0.70 20.03 2.32
CA THR A 200 0.12 21.16 1.57
C THR A 200 -1.18 21.62 2.22
N ARG A 201 -1.74 22.73 1.76
CA ARG A 201 -3.14 23.06 2.07
C ARG A 201 -4.04 21.98 1.46
N GLU A 202 -5.15 21.69 2.13
CA GLU A 202 -6.10 20.65 1.69
C GLU A 202 -6.64 20.90 0.27
N LYS A 203 -6.99 22.16 -0.04
CA LYS A 203 -7.44 22.60 -1.37
C LYS A 203 -6.41 22.34 -2.49
N ASP A 204 -5.14 22.17 -2.15
CA ASP A 204 -4.04 21.99 -3.11
C ASP A 204 -3.67 20.51 -3.31
N LEU A 205 -4.29 19.57 -2.59
CA LEU A 205 -3.93 18.15 -2.60
C LEU A 205 -3.85 17.56 -4.01
N GLU A 206 -4.96 17.58 -4.76
CA GLU A 206 -5.00 17.00 -6.10
C GLU A 206 -4.05 17.74 -7.06
N ARG A 207 -3.93 19.06 -6.91
CA ARG A 207 -3.03 19.89 -7.72
C ARG A 207 -1.57 19.51 -7.47
N ALA A 208 -1.19 19.30 -6.22
CA ALA A 208 0.14 18.86 -5.81
C ALA A 208 0.45 17.46 -6.36
N ILE A 209 -0.48 16.52 -6.23
CA ILE A 209 -0.34 15.17 -6.78
C ILE A 209 -0.13 15.22 -8.31
N ARG A 210 -0.94 15.98 -9.05
CA ARG A 210 -0.80 16.14 -10.51
C ARG A 210 0.55 16.74 -10.91
N VAL A 211 0.98 17.79 -10.21
CA VAL A 211 2.26 18.49 -10.47
C VAL A 211 3.43 17.57 -10.24
N LEU A 212 3.46 16.86 -9.10
CA LEU A 212 4.53 15.93 -8.77
C LEU A 212 4.51 14.72 -9.71
N TYR A 213 3.32 14.19 -10.03
CA TYR A 213 3.19 13.11 -11.00
C TYR A 213 3.79 13.50 -12.35
N LYS A 214 3.45 14.69 -12.86
CA LYS A 214 4.03 15.20 -14.11
C LYS A 214 5.55 15.29 -14.02
N ALA A 215 6.08 15.83 -12.92
CA ALA A 215 7.51 15.98 -12.72
C ALA A 215 8.27 14.64 -12.78
N PHE A 216 7.72 13.57 -12.19
CA PHE A 216 8.42 12.29 -12.08
C PHE A 216 8.11 11.27 -13.18
N PHE A 217 6.93 11.34 -13.82
CA PHE A 217 6.45 10.28 -14.72
C PHE A 217 6.12 10.72 -16.14
N ARG A 218 6.01 12.02 -16.43
CA ARG A 218 5.77 12.53 -17.80
C ARG A 218 6.98 13.35 -18.23
N GLN A 219 7.92 12.67 -18.87
CA GLN A 219 8.93 13.29 -19.74
C GLN A 219 8.49 13.08 -21.18
#